data_AF-A0A662QET2-F1
#
_entry.id   AF-A0A662QET2-F1
#
_cell.length_a   1.000
_cell.length_b   1.000
_cell.length_c   1.000
_cell.angle_alpha   90.00
_cell.angle_beta   90.00
_cell.angle_gamma   90.00
#
_symmetry.space_group_name_H-M   'P 1'
#
loop_
_entity.id
_entity.type
_entity.pdbx_description
1 polymer ?
#
loop_
_entity_poly.entity_id
_entity_poly.type
_entity_poly.pdbx_seq_one_letter_code
_entity_poly.pdbx_strand_id
1 'polypeptide(L)'
;MAGRVYPPKPISCGILLSYRCTSECRHCMYACSPRWSDDWISEPDLRRVLSMLADWIVPAPSGRSGVGVNYGLHFTGGEPFLNYGLLVKAVSLAEEFGIPSVFVETNSFWCADRGRGAEMLEELRDAGLEGVLISVNPFLVEYTPFERIDLAVELSRRIFGRNTMIYQLEFYDQFKRIGLKGTMSFERYLEVFGFEGLRWVELIPMGRACYKLRDVFRRYPARYFFDENCRSSLLRNWHAHIDNYGNYMTGYCGGLSLCDARRLDELLEEG
;
A
#
# COMPACT_ATOMS: atom_id res chain seq x y z
N MET A 1 4.19 9.60 -34.83
CA MET A 1 5.31 9.95 -33.93
C MET A 1 4.75 9.96 -32.52
N ALA A 2 5.19 9.06 -31.65
CA ALA A 2 4.80 9.13 -30.24
C ALA A 2 5.48 10.38 -29.65
N GLY A 3 4.70 11.38 -29.22
CA GLY A 3 5.23 12.56 -28.55
C GLY A 3 5.81 12.21 -27.18
N ARG A 4 6.74 13.04 -26.69
CA ARG A 4 7.25 12.94 -25.31
C ARG A 4 6.11 13.03 -24.29
N VAL A 5 6.27 12.35 -23.16
CA VAL A 5 5.25 12.28 -22.10
C VAL A 5 5.86 12.88 -20.86
N TYR A 6 5.31 14.01 -20.41
CA TYR A 6 5.77 14.72 -19.22
C TYR A 6 4.87 14.35 -18.05
N PRO A 7 5.28 13.44 -17.15
CA PRO A 7 4.48 13.16 -15.96
C PRO A 7 4.47 14.39 -15.05
N PRO A 8 3.37 14.63 -14.32
CA PRO A 8 3.35 15.66 -13.30
C PRO A 8 4.22 15.26 -12.11
N LYS A 9 4.66 16.25 -11.34
CA LYS A 9 5.30 16.04 -10.04
C LYS A 9 4.37 15.23 -9.12
N PRO A 10 4.85 14.17 -8.45
CA PRO A 10 4.02 13.39 -7.55
C PRO A 10 3.71 14.20 -6.28
N ILE A 11 2.43 14.45 -6.03
CA ILE A 11 1.97 15.09 -4.78
C ILE A 11 1.80 14.09 -3.64
N SER A 12 1.78 12.79 -3.96
CA SER A 12 1.82 11.69 -3.00
C SER A 12 2.50 10.47 -3.60
N CYS A 13 3.19 9.69 -2.76
CA CYS A 13 3.97 8.55 -3.21
C CYS A 13 4.03 7.43 -2.16
N GLY A 14 3.84 6.20 -2.60
CA GLY A 14 4.19 5.00 -1.85
C GLY A 14 5.63 4.58 -2.13
N ILE A 15 6.34 4.08 -1.13
CA ILE A 15 7.64 3.45 -1.29
C ILE A 15 7.50 1.99 -0.89
N LEU A 16 7.67 1.07 -1.85
CA LEU A 16 7.73 -0.35 -1.56
C LEU A 16 9.12 -0.66 -1.02
N LEU A 17 9.21 -1.04 0.26
CA LEU A 17 10.50 -1.42 0.85
C LEU A 17 11.01 -2.75 0.29
N SER A 18 10.11 -3.62 -0.16
CA SER A 18 10.39 -4.89 -0.84
C SER A 18 9.16 -5.36 -1.63
N TYR A 19 9.27 -6.45 -2.40
CA TYR A 19 8.13 -7.25 -2.84
C TYR A 19 7.84 -8.46 -1.92
N ARG A 20 8.71 -8.71 -0.93
CA ARG A 20 8.56 -9.78 0.06
C ARG A 20 7.36 -9.48 0.97
N CYS A 21 6.49 -10.48 1.14
CA CYS A 21 5.30 -10.39 1.99
C CYS A 21 5.08 -11.72 2.70
N THR A 22 4.43 -11.71 3.86
CA THR A 22 3.97 -12.95 4.52
C THR A 22 2.76 -13.59 3.83
N SER A 23 2.07 -12.83 2.99
CA SER A 23 0.82 -13.23 2.34
C SER A 23 0.97 -13.33 0.82
N GLU A 24 0.07 -14.09 0.18
CA GLU A 24 -0.03 -14.18 -1.28
C GLU A 24 -1.45 -13.86 -1.77
N CYS A 25 -2.02 -12.75 -1.27
CA CYS A 25 -3.42 -12.37 -1.49
C CYS A 25 -3.82 -12.39 -2.97
N ARG A 26 -5.01 -12.96 -3.28
CA ARG A 26 -5.54 -13.12 -4.65
C ARG A 26 -5.73 -11.80 -5.41
N HIS A 27 -5.89 -10.69 -4.69
CA HIS A 27 -6.12 -9.35 -5.26
C HIS A 27 -4.86 -8.47 -5.33
N CYS A 28 -3.70 -8.94 -4.86
CA CYS A 28 -2.52 -8.11 -4.73
C CYS A 28 -2.06 -7.55 -6.10
N MET A 29 -2.09 -6.22 -6.21
CA MET A 29 -1.70 -5.47 -7.41
C MET A 29 -0.23 -5.70 -7.79
N TYR A 30 0.64 -5.75 -6.79
CA TYR A 30 2.10 -5.88 -6.96
C TYR A 30 2.59 -7.32 -7.00
N ALA A 31 1.68 -8.29 -6.90
CA ALA A 31 2.03 -9.71 -6.80
C ALA A 31 3.09 -10.03 -5.72
N CYS A 32 3.11 -9.27 -4.63
CA CYS A 32 3.96 -9.52 -3.46
C CYS A 32 3.71 -10.92 -2.88
N SER A 33 4.73 -11.56 -2.33
CA SER A 33 4.64 -12.94 -1.86
C SER A 33 5.81 -13.33 -0.96
N PRO A 34 5.71 -14.42 -0.18
CA PRO A 34 6.85 -14.94 0.58
C PRO A 34 7.94 -15.55 -0.29
N ARG A 35 7.66 -15.75 -1.59
CA ARG A 35 8.60 -16.33 -2.56
C ARG A 35 9.49 -15.31 -3.26
N TRP A 36 9.23 -14.01 -3.07
CA TRP A 36 10.17 -12.99 -3.55
C TRP A 36 11.50 -13.12 -2.82
N SER A 37 12.58 -12.77 -3.54
CA SER A 37 13.92 -12.63 -2.96
C SER A 37 13.88 -11.70 -1.75
N ASP A 38 14.85 -11.86 -0.85
CA ASP A 38 15.02 -11.00 0.31
C ASP A 38 15.69 -9.66 -0.07
N ASP A 39 15.25 -9.10 -1.20
CA ASP A 39 15.73 -7.83 -1.71
C ASP A 39 14.93 -6.71 -1.04
N TRP A 40 15.66 -5.79 -0.42
CA TRP A 40 15.12 -4.61 0.25
C TRP A 40 15.69 -3.36 -0.39
N ILE A 41 14.95 -2.26 -0.36
CA ILE A 41 15.47 -0.97 -0.81
C ILE A 41 16.74 -0.63 -0.01
N SER A 42 17.79 -0.20 -0.69
CA SER A 42 19.03 0.18 -0.04
C SER A 42 18.89 1.52 0.68
N GLU A 43 19.62 1.74 1.78
CA GLU A 43 19.61 3.05 2.46
C GLU A 43 20.02 4.21 1.53
N PRO A 44 21.06 4.07 0.67
CA PRO A 44 21.41 5.12 -0.30
C PRO A 44 20.28 5.46 -1.28
N ASP A 45 19.61 4.44 -1.85
CA ASP A 45 18.51 4.66 -2.80
C ASP A 45 17.31 5.29 -2.08
N LEU A 46 16.97 4.79 -0.89
CA LEU A 46 15.90 5.34 -0.06
C LEU A 46 16.14 6.81 0.28
N ARG A 47 17.37 7.17 0.70
CA ARG A 47 17.73 8.55 1.01
C ARG A 47 17.60 9.45 -0.22
N ARG A 48 18.10 9.01 -1.38
CA ARG A 48 18.02 9.75 -2.65
C ARG A 48 16.57 9.98 -3.08
N VAL A 49 15.72 8.97 -2.96
CA VAL A 49 14.29 9.05 -3.30
C VAL A 49 13.57 9.99 -2.34
N LEU A 50 13.75 9.82 -1.03
CA LEU A 50 13.07 10.67 -0.02
C LEU A 50 13.49 12.14 -0.14
N SER A 51 14.79 12.42 -0.31
CA SER A 51 15.27 13.80 -0.42
C SER A 51 14.66 14.53 -1.62
N MET A 52 14.45 13.80 -2.72
CA MET A 52 13.82 14.34 -3.93
C MET A 52 12.32 14.56 -3.74
N LEU A 53 11.63 13.61 -3.11
CA LEU A 53 10.19 13.69 -2.88
C LEU A 53 9.83 14.80 -1.86
N ALA A 54 10.73 15.15 -0.95
CA ALA A 54 10.50 16.14 0.10
C ALA A 54 9.97 17.49 -0.42
N ASP A 55 10.40 17.90 -1.62
CA ASP A 55 9.96 19.15 -2.24
C ASP A 55 8.59 19.07 -2.92
N TRP A 56 8.06 17.87 -3.16
CA TRP A 56 6.87 17.65 -4.03
C TRP A 56 5.67 17.08 -3.29
N ILE A 57 5.91 16.29 -2.23
CA ILE A 57 4.84 15.66 -1.46
C ILE A 57 4.03 16.72 -0.70
N VAL A 58 2.71 16.65 -0.85
CA VAL A 58 1.78 17.59 -0.22
C VAL A 58 1.07 16.92 0.97
N PRO A 59 0.79 17.68 2.05
CA PRO A 59 0.10 17.14 3.22
C PRO A 59 -1.35 16.77 2.90
N ALA A 60 -1.92 15.89 3.71
CA ALA A 60 -3.35 15.62 3.69
C ALA A 60 -4.18 16.89 4.00
N PRO A 61 -5.43 16.99 3.52
CA PRO A 61 -6.32 18.13 3.82
C PRO A 61 -6.53 18.38 5.32
N SER A 62 -6.36 17.35 6.15
CA SER A 62 -6.44 17.42 7.62
C SER A 62 -5.19 18.01 8.30
N GLY A 63 -4.17 18.41 7.54
CA GLY A 63 -2.93 19.02 8.02
C GLY A 63 -1.69 18.13 7.84
N ARG A 64 -0.50 18.69 8.16
CA ARG A 64 0.81 18.02 8.01
C ARG A 64 0.92 16.69 8.75
N SER A 65 0.29 16.60 9.93
CA SER A 65 0.23 15.39 10.75
C SER A 65 -1.03 14.56 10.51
N GLY A 66 -1.86 14.93 9.53
CA GLY A 66 -2.98 14.09 9.11
C GLY A 66 -2.55 13.14 8.00
N VAL A 67 -3.15 11.96 7.91
CA VAL A 67 -2.84 10.97 6.87
C VAL A 67 -4.05 10.74 5.96
N GLY A 68 -3.80 10.29 4.74
CA GLY A 68 -4.87 9.94 3.80
C GLY A 68 -4.34 9.19 2.59
N VAL A 69 -5.15 8.28 2.05
CA VAL A 69 -4.77 7.34 0.97
C VAL A 69 -4.18 8.01 -0.28
N ASN A 70 -4.50 9.28 -0.55
CA ASN A 70 -4.09 9.99 -1.76
C ASN A 70 -3.11 11.15 -1.50
N TYR A 71 -2.64 11.33 -0.26
CA TYR A 71 -1.79 12.45 0.16
C TYR A 71 -0.61 11.96 0.99
N GLY A 72 0.46 12.75 1.04
CA GLY A 72 1.62 12.39 1.84
C GLY A 72 2.47 11.28 1.23
N LEU A 73 3.24 10.64 2.11
CA LEU A 73 4.12 9.54 1.79
C LEU A 73 3.67 8.30 2.54
N HIS A 74 3.72 7.13 1.91
CA HIS A 74 3.49 5.88 2.63
C HIS A 74 4.56 4.83 2.37
N PHE A 75 4.93 4.12 3.43
CA PHE A 75 5.75 2.92 3.30
C PHE A 75 4.84 1.70 3.13
N THR A 76 5.14 0.89 2.14
CA THR A 76 4.34 -0.29 1.77
C THR A 76 5.26 -1.38 1.24
N GLY A 77 4.69 -2.45 0.69
CA GLY A 77 5.39 -3.43 -0.13
C GLY A 77 6.37 -4.36 0.61
N GLY A 78 6.28 -5.67 0.42
CA GLY A 78 5.02 -6.40 0.39
C GLY A 78 4.43 -6.43 1.79
N GLU A 79 5.29 -6.51 2.80
CA GLU A 79 4.96 -6.26 4.20
C GLU A 79 6.15 -5.58 4.90
N PRO A 80 6.07 -4.27 5.18
CA PRO A 80 7.16 -3.52 5.80
C PRO A 80 7.65 -4.07 7.14
N PHE A 81 6.75 -4.64 7.97
CA PHE A 81 7.12 -5.15 9.29
C PHE A 81 7.98 -6.42 9.26
N LEU A 82 8.18 -7.04 8.08
CA LEU A 82 9.16 -8.12 7.93
C LEU A 82 10.61 -7.62 8.12
N ASN A 83 10.89 -6.36 7.79
CA ASN A 83 12.16 -5.70 8.07
C ASN A 83 11.91 -4.44 8.90
N TYR A 84 11.52 -4.67 10.15
CA TYR A 84 11.12 -3.61 11.06
C TYR A 84 12.21 -2.55 11.28
N GLY A 85 13.49 -2.94 11.35
CA GLY A 85 14.60 -1.98 11.49
C GLY A 85 14.72 -1.04 10.29
N LEU A 86 14.55 -1.56 9.07
CA LEU A 86 14.50 -0.72 7.87
C LEU A 86 13.27 0.19 7.86
N LEU A 87 12.12 -0.29 8.31
CA LEU A 87 10.90 0.54 8.41
C LEU A 87 11.10 1.71 9.37
N VAL A 88 11.62 1.48 10.58
CA VAL A 88 11.91 2.55 11.55
C VAL A 88 12.88 3.56 10.94
N LYS A 89 13.95 3.07 10.30
CA LYS A 89 14.93 3.93 9.61
C LYS A 89 14.29 4.75 8.49
N ALA A 90 13.41 4.17 7.69
CA ALA A 90 12.72 4.84 6.60
C ALA A 90 11.80 5.97 7.10
N VAL A 91 11.08 5.71 8.18
CA VAL A 91 10.25 6.71 8.88
C VAL A 91 11.13 7.85 9.41
N SER A 92 12.22 7.55 10.12
CA SER A 92 13.13 8.58 10.63
C SER A 92 13.75 9.43 9.52
N LEU A 93 14.06 8.84 8.36
CA LEU A 93 14.55 9.59 7.20
C LEU A 93 13.47 10.51 6.62
N ALA A 94 12.22 10.04 6.52
CA ALA A 94 11.12 10.88 6.05
C ALA A 94 10.89 12.08 6.98
N GLU A 95 11.00 11.87 8.29
CA GLU A 95 10.96 12.94 9.30
C GLU A 95 12.15 13.91 9.18
N GLU A 96 13.39 13.40 9.01
CA GLU A 96 14.60 14.20 8.78
C GLU A 96 14.45 15.14 7.56
N PHE A 97 13.80 14.66 6.50
CA PHE A 97 13.50 15.45 5.31
C PHE A 97 12.23 16.30 5.42
N GLY A 98 11.50 16.26 6.53
CA GLY A 98 10.30 17.06 6.78
C GLY A 98 9.11 16.70 5.87
N ILE A 99 9.04 15.44 5.40
CA ILE A 99 7.95 14.95 4.54
C ILE A 99 6.67 14.86 5.38
N PRO A 100 5.55 15.47 4.95
CA PRO A 100 4.32 15.44 5.72
C PRO A 100 3.54 14.13 5.53
N SER A 101 2.60 13.88 6.45
CA SER A 101 1.55 12.88 6.29
C SER A 101 2.08 11.46 6.09
N VAL A 102 3.17 11.10 6.79
CA VAL A 102 3.84 9.80 6.64
C VAL A 102 3.05 8.70 7.33
N PHE A 103 2.68 7.65 6.59
CA PHE A 103 2.04 6.47 7.17
C PHE A 103 2.62 5.15 6.64
N VAL A 104 2.25 4.03 7.27
CA VAL A 104 2.64 2.69 6.81
C VAL A 104 1.41 1.86 6.49
N GLU A 105 1.46 1.12 5.40
CA GLU A 105 0.47 0.10 5.06
C GLU A 105 0.95 -1.26 5.57
N THR A 106 0.08 -2.01 6.25
CA THR A 106 0.43 -3.31 6.80
C THR A 106 -0.71 -4.31 6.73
N ASN A 107 -0.32 -5.59 6.65
CA ASN A 107 -1.18 -6.76 6.72
C ASN A 107 -1.35 -7.31 8.14
N SER A 108 -0.73 -6.64 9.13
CA SER A 108 -0.84 -6.91 10.57
C SER A 108 -0.31 -8.26 11.05
N PHE A 109 0.46 -9.02 10.24
CA PHE A 109 0.98 -10.33 10.66
C PHE A 109 1.81 -10.27 11.95
N TRP A 110 2.48 -9.15 12.19
CA TRP A 110 3.40 -8.90 13.30
C TRP A 110 2.68 -8.72 14.65
N CYS A 111 1.38 -8.38 14.62
CA CYS A 111 0.60 -8.05 15.82
C CYS A 111 0.04 -9.31 16.50
N ALA A 112 0.93 -10.23 16.88
CA ALA A 112 0.58 -11.48 17.58
C ALA A 112 0.54 -11.32 19.10
N ASP A 113 1.27 -10.34 19.63
CA ASP A 113 1.34 -10.01 21.05
C ASP A 113 1.02 -8.53 21.25
N ARG A 114 0.26 -8.23 22.31
CA ARG A 114 -0.20 -6.87 22.61
C ARG A 114 0.94 -5.97 23.05
N GLY A 115 1.85 -6.46 23.89
CA GLY A 115 2.96 -5.68 24.43
C GLY A 115 3.94 -5.33 23.33
N ARG A 116 4.42 -6.34 22.61
CA ARG A 116 5.32 -6.15 21.47
C ARG A 116 4.68 -5.33 20.37
N GLY A 117 3.39 -5.56 20.10
CA GLY A 117 2.68 -4.81 19.07
C GLY A 117 2.56 -3.31 19.42
N ALA A 118 2.31 -2.99 20.69
CA ALA A 118 2.26 -1.60 21.15
C ALA A 118 3.65 -0.94 21.06
N GLU A 119 4.69 -1.62 21.54
CA GLU A 119 6.07 -1.14 21.49
C GLU A 119 6.49 -0.79 20.07
N MET A 120 6.21 -1.66 19.10
CA MET A 120 6.54 -1.40 17.69
C MET A 120 5.85 -0.16 17.12
N LEU A 121 4.58 0.05 17.46
CA LEU A 121 3.84 1.21 16.99
C LEU A 121 4.29 2.51 17.70
N GLU A 122 4.61 2.43 18.99
CA GLU A 122 5.12 3.57 19.77
C GLU A 122 6.50 4.00 19.27
N GLU A 123 7.41 3.07 19.00
CA GLU A 123 8.71 3.36 18.41
C GLU A 123 8.58 3.98 17.01
N LEU A 124 7.67 3.49 16.16
CA LEU A 124 7.41 4.10 14.85
C LEU A 124 6.85 5.53 14.98
N ARG A 125 5.91 5.75 15.90
CA ARG A 125 5.39 7.10 16.19
C ARG A 125 6.52 8.02 16.63
N ASP A 126 7.35 7.57 17.55
CA ASP A 126 8.47 8.37 18.10
C ASP A 126 9.55 8.63 17.03
N ALA A 127 9.66 7.77 16.02
CA ALA A 127 10.50 7.97 14.84
C ALA A 127 9.94 8.99 13.82
N GLY A 128 8.67 9.41 13.95
CA GLY A 128 8.01 10.38 13.05
C GLY A 128 6.84 9.82 12.24
N LEU A 129 6.38 8.60 12.51
CA LEU A 129 5.21 8.04 11.81
C LEU A 129 3.93 8.75 12.29
N GLU A 130 3.13 9.25 11.35
CA GLU A 130 1.89 9.97 11.66
C GLU A 130 0.66 9.05 11.68
N GLY A 131 0.70 7.91 10.98
CA GLY A 131 -0.44 7.00 10.93
C GLY A 131 -0.17 5.61 10.37
N VAL A 132 -1.21 4.79 10.36
CA VAL A 132 -1.17 3.42 9.87
C VAL A 132 -2.42 3.12 9.05
N LEU A 133 -2.24 2.44 7.93
CA LEU A 133 -3.32 1.84 7.15
C LEU A 133 -3.27 0.32 7.33
N ILE A 134 -4.34 -0.20 7.93
CA ILE A 134 -4.51 -1.62 8.19
C ILE A 134 -5.38 -2.21 7.11
N SER A 135 -4.82 -3.14 6.34
CA SER A 135 -5.56 -3.88 5.31
C SER A 135 -6.47 -4.92 5.95
N VAL A 136 -7.75 -4.97 5.56
CA VAL A 136 -8.68 -6.02 6.00
C VAL A 136 -9.57 -6.46 4.85
N ASN A 137 -9.44 -7.71 4.41
CA ASN A 137 -10.29 -8.23 3.32
C ASN A 137 -10.30 -9.76 3.28
N PRO A 138 -11.24 -10.38 2.54
CA PRO A 138 -11.38 -11.83 2.45
C PRO A 138 -10.14 -12.56 1.92
N PHE A 139 -9.29 -11.87 1.15
CA PHE A 139 -8.09 -12.46 0.56
C PHE A 139 -6.89 -12.41 1.50
N LEU A 140 -6.86 -11.43 2.42
CA LEU A 140 -5.82 -11.29 3.42
C LEU A 140 -6.06 -12.23 4.60
N VAL A 141 -7.31 -12.38 5.04
CA VAL A 141 -7.65 -13.29 6.16
C VAL A 141 -7.45 -14.77 5.81
N GLU A 142 -7.15 -15.11 4.55
CA GLU A 142 -6.65 -16.44 4.17
C GLU A 142 -5.26 -16.71 4.79
N TYR A 143 -4.48 -15.65 5.07
CA TYR A 143 -3.08 -15.71 5.51
C TYR A 143 -2.86 -15.16 6.93
N THR A 144 -3.49 -14.04 7.27
CA THR A 144 -3.35 -13.41 8.59
C THR A 144 -4.58 -13.73 9.46
N PRO A 145 -4.40 -14.36 10.64
CA PRO A 145 -5.49 -14.55 11.59
C PRO A 145 -6.17 -13.23 11.95
N PHE A 146 -7.51 -13.21 11.91
CA PHE A 146 -8.28 -11.98 12.09
C PHE A 146 -8.02 -11.31 13.45
N GLU A 147 -7.70 -12.06 14.49
CA GLU A 147 -7.36 -11.52 15.81
C GLU A 147 -6.13 -10.61 15.79
N ARG A 148 -5.15 -10.87 14.90
CA ARG A 148 -3.99 -9.98 14.75
C ARG A 148 -4.37 -8.66 14.11
N ILE A 149 -5.24 -8.72 13.12
CA ILE A 149 -5.79 -7.54 12.45
C ILE A 149 -6.61 -6.71 13.45
N ASP A 150 -7.50 -7.36 14.21
CA ASP A 150 -8.32 -6.74 15.24
C ASP A 150 -7.47 -6.06 16.33
N LEU A 151 -6.43 -6.76 16.81
CA LEU A 151 -5.49 -6.20 17.78
C LEU A 151 -4.69 -5.02 17.20
N ALA A 152 -4.23 -5.11 15.95
CA ALA A 152 -3.54 -4.00 15.29
C ALA A 152 -4.45 -2.77 15.19
N VAL A 153 -5.72 -2.95 14.81
CA VAL A 153 -6.71 -1.86 14.77
C VAL A 153 -6.89 -1.21 16.14
N GLU A 154 -7.02 -2.02 17.19
CA GLU A 154 -7.17 -1.54 18.55
C GLU A 154 -5.96 -0.70 19.01
N LEU A 155 -4.75 -1.24 18.82
CA LEU A 155 -3.50 -0.59 19.23
C LEU A 155 -3.22 0.67 18.41
N SER A 156 -3.41 0.62 17.09
CA SER A 156 -3.24 1.77 16.22
C SER A 156 -4.22 2.88 16.58
N ARG A 157 -5.49 2.59 16.85
CA ARG A 157 -6.46 3.60 17.30
C ARG A 157 -6.05 4.25 18.61
N ARG A 158 -5.46 3.49 19.53
CA ARG A 158 -4.96 4.02 20.80
C ARG A 158 -3.75 4.94 20.61
N ILE A 159 -2.86 4.62 19.67
CA ILE A 159 -1.56 5.30 19.50
C ILE A 159 -1.65 6.47 18.51
N PHE A 160 -2.31 6.27 17.36
CA PHE A 160 -2.44 7.24 16.26
C PHE A 160 -3.82 7.91 16.18
N GLY A 161 -4.79 7.46 16.98
CA GLY A 161 -6.12 8.06 17.00
C GLY A 161 -6.79 8.07 15.62
N ARG A 162 -7.15 9.27 15.16
CA ARG A 162 -7.82 9.49 13.86
C ARG A 162 -6.96 9.11 12.64
N ASN A 163 -5.65 8.95 12.82
CA ASN A 163 -4.73 8.57 11.75
C ASN A 163 -4.62 7.04 11.58
N THR A 164 -5.50 6.27 12.23
CA THR A 164 -5.69 4.85 11.94
C THR A 164 -6.72 4.67 10.84
N MET A 165 -6.27 4.21 9.68
CA MET A 165 -7.12 3.90 8.53
C MET A 165 -7.36 2.39 8.47
N ILE A 166 -8.62 1.98 8.39
CA ILE A 166 -9.00 0.59 8.13
C ILE A 166 -9.39 0.52 6.66
N TYR A 167 -8.52 -0.08 5.84
CA TYR A 167 -8.77 -0.18 4.42
C TYR A 167 -9.73 -1.34 4.15
N GLN A 168 -10.89 -0.99 3.58
CA GLN A 168 -12.08 -1.83 3.42
C GLN A 168 -12.77 -2.19 4.76
N LEU A 169 -13.18 -1.13 5.48
CA LEU A 169 -13.86 -1.19 6.78
C LEU A 169 -15.06 -2.15 6.80
N GLU A 170 -15.79 -2.27 5.70
CA GLU A 170 -16.95 -3.16 5.58
C GLU A 170 -16.58 -4.62 5.85
N PHE A 171 -15.41 -5.09 5.41
CA PHE A 171 -14.96 -6.47 5.70
C PHE A 171 -14.56 -6.64 7.14
N TYR A 172 -13.90 -5.64 7.72
CA TYR A 172 -13.61 -5.65 9.15
C TYR A 172 -14.90 -5.82 9.96
N ASP A 173 -15.94 -5.04 9.65
CA ASP A 173 -17.24 -5.14 10.31
C ASP A 173 -17.95 -6.48 10.06
N GLN A 174 -17.87 -7.03 8.84
CA GLN A 174 -18.38 -8.36 8.52
C GLN A 174 -17.71 -9.44 9.38
N PHE A 175 -16.38 -9.42 9.50
CA PHE A 175 -15.62 -10.39 10.29
C PHE A 175 -15.86 -10.24 11.79
N LYS A 176 -15.98 -9.01 12.31
CA LYS A 176 -16.39 -8.76 13.70
C LYS A 176 -17.78 -9.32 13.98
N ARG A 177 -18.74 -9.12 13.07
CA ARG A 177 -20.14 -9.54 13.24
C ARG A 177 -20.29 -11.05 13.37
N ILE A 178 -19.54 -11.83 12.60
CA ILE A 178 -19.55 -13.29 12.69
C ILE A 178 -18.62 -13.83 13.77
N GLY A 179 -17.91 -12.95 14.48
CA GLY A 179 -16.93 -13.34 15.50
C GLY A 179 -15.79 -14.18 14.93
N LEU A 180 -15.29 -13.84 13.73
CA LEU A 180 -14.24 -14.62 13.06
C LEU A 180 -13.04 -14.84 13.99
N LYS A 181 -12.60 -16.10 14.07
CA LYS A 181 -11.37 -16.52 14.75
C LYS A 181 -10.46 -17.24 13.75
N GLY A 182 -9.17 -16.97 13.82
CA GLY A 182 -8.18 -17.52 12.90
C GLY A 182 -8.32 -16.97 11.49
N THR A 183 -8.04 -17.84 10.51
CA THR A 183 -8.11 -17.53 9.09
C THR A 183 -9.42 -18.00 8.46
N MET A 184 -9.76 -17.44 7.30
CA MET A 184 -10.90 -17.87 6.50
C MET A 184 -10.49 -17.92 5.04
N SER A 185 -10.74 -19.04 4.36
CA SER A 185 -10.53 -19.12 2.91
C SER A 185 -11.56 -18.26 2.16
N PHE A 186 -11.21 -17.81 0.96
CA PHE A 186 -12.14 -17.05 0.14
C PHE A 186 -13.41 -17.86 -0.23
N GLU A 187 -13.27 -19.17 -0.43
CA GLU A 187 -14.40 -20.07 -0.69
C GLU A 187 -15.38 -20.08 0.50
N ARG A 188 -14.84 -20.19 1.73
CA ARG A 188 -15.66 -20.12 2.93
C ARG A 188 -16.31 -18.75 3.10
N TYR A 189 -15.60 -17.68 2.75
CA TYR A 189 -16.18 -16.34 2.74
C TYR A 189 -17.42 -16.27 1.83
N LEU A 190 -17.35 -16.82 0.62
CA LEU A 190 -18.49 -16.85 -0.31
C LEU A 190 -19.65 -17.71 0.21
N GLU A 191 -19.39 -18.80 0.91
CA GLU A 191 -20.46 -19.60 1.56
C GLU A 191 -21.21 -18.81 2.63
N VAL A 192 -20.51 -17.95 3.38
CA VAL A 192 -21.08 -17.20 4.52
C VAL A 192 -21.77 -15.92 4.07
N PHE A 193 -21.17 -15.16 3.16
CA PHE A 193 -21.64 -13.83 2.77
C PHE A 193 -22.20 -13.75 1.34
N GLY A 194 -21.98 -14.79 0.53
CA GLY A 194 -22.29 -14.75 -0.90
C GLY A 194 -21.48 -13.71 -1.67
N PHE A 195 -21.75 -13.59 -2.96
CA PHE A 195 -21.16 -12.52 -3.79
C PHE A 195 -21.63 -11.12 -3.37
N GLU A 196 -22.81 -11.00 -2.78
CA GLU A 196 -23.30 -9.71 -2.26
C GLU A 196 -22.41 -9.17 -1.13
N GLY A 197 -21.73 -10.05 -0.39
CA GLY A 197 -20.71 -9.67 0.59
C GLY A 197 -19.58 -8.84 -0.01
N LEU A 198 -19.27 -9.04 -1.30
CA LEU A 198 -18.24 -8.32 -2.05
C LEU A 198 -18.73 -7.00 -2.64
N ARG A 199 -19.98 -6.59 -2.46
CA ARG A 199 -20.54 -5.41 -3.13
C ARG A 199 -19.77 -4.11 -2.89
N TRP A 200 -19.09 -4.01 -1.76
CA TRP A 200 -18.29 -2.84 -1.37
C TRP A 200 -16.78 -3.05 -1.54
N VAL A 201 -16.38 -4.15 -2.20
CA VAL A 201 -14.97 -4.43 -2.42
C VAL A 201 -14.38 -3.41 -3.39
N GLU A 202 -13.38 -2.66 -2.94
CA GLU A 202 -12.49 -1.97 -3.85
C GLU A 202 -11.52 -3.03 -4.42
N LEU A 203 -11.88 -3.63 -5.54
CA LEU A 203 -10.99 -4.53 -6.29
C LEU A 203 -10.42 -3.79 -7.49
N ILE A 204 -9.13 -3.47 -7.41
CA ILE A 204 -8.40 -2.92 -8.54
C ILE A 204 -8.05 -4.09 -9.48
N PRO A 205 -8.55 -4.12 -10.74
CA PRO A 205 -8.35 -5.23 -11.67
C PRO A 205 -6.93 -5.19 -12.26
N MET A 206 -5.94 -5.43 -11.41
CA MET A 206 -4.51 -5.41 -11.70
C MET A 206 -3.80 -6.53 -10.93
N GLY A 207 -2.57 -6.85 -11.34
CA GLY A 207 -1.78 -7.90 -10.71
C GLY A 207 -2.51 -9.23 -10.64
N ARG A 208 -2.58 -9.84 -9.45
CA ARG A 208 -3.18 -11.16 -9.25
C ARG A 208 -4.69 -11.18 -9.47
N ALA A 209 -5.38 -10.07 -9.26
CA ALA A 209 -6.83 -10.00 -9.44
C ALA A 209 -7.23 -10.42 -10.87
N CYS A 210 -6.44 -10.02 -11.87
CA CYS A 210 -6.68 -10.30 -13.28
C CYS A 210 -6.67 -11.79 -13.64
N TYR A 211 -6.04 -12.65 -12.83
CA TYR A 211 -5.94 -14.07 -13.15
C TYR A 211 -6.42 -15.02 -12.05
N LYS A 212 -6.50 -14.57 -10.79
CA LYS A 212 -7.03 -15.33 -9.66
C LYS A 212 -8.51 -15.03 -9.36
N LEU A 213 -9.02 -13.87 -9.76
CA LEU A 213 -10.38 -13.41 -9.46
C LEU A 213 -11.20 -13.13 -10.73
N ARG A 214 -10.87 -13.80 -11.85
CA ARG A 214 -11.50 -13.58 -13.17
C ARG A 214 -13.02 -13.75 -13.17
N ASP A 215 -13.54 -14.56 -12.25
CA ASP A 215 -14.97 -14.89 -12.16
C ASP A 215 -15.75 -13.85 -11.36
N VAL A 216 -15.05 -12.95 -10.66
CA VAL A 216 -15.66 -11.81 -9.94
C VAL A 216 -15.89 -10.62 -10.90
N PHE A 217 -15.15 -10.56 -12.01
CA PHE A 217 -15.25 -9.46 -12.97
C PHE A 217 -16.07 -9.81 -14.21
N ARG A 218 -16.79 -8.81 -14.72
CA ARG A 218 -17.40 -8.89 -16.05
C ARG A 218 -16.30 -8.93 -17.12
N ARG A 219 -16.40 -9.87 -18.06
CA ARG A 219 -15.45 -10.05 -19.15
C ARG A 219 -15.88 -9.28 -20.38
N TYR A 220 -14.90 -8.73 -21.11
CA TYR A 220 -15.08 -8.02 -22.36
C TYR A 220 -14.10 -8.55 -23.42
N PRO A 221 -14.49 -8.63 -24.70
CA PRO A 221 -13.55 -8.95 -25.77
C PRO A 221 -12.54 -7.82 -25.96
N ALA A 222 -11.30 -8.13 -26.37
CA ALA A 222 -10.22 -7.14 -26.50
C ALA A 222 -10.60 -5.92 -27.37
N ARG A 223 -11.37 -6.13 -28.44
CA ARG A 223 -11.88 -5.07 -29.33
C ARG A 223 -12.67 -3.96 -28.61
N TYR A 224 -13.22 -4.26 -27.43
CA TYR A 224 -13.94 -3.28 -26.61
C TYR A 224 -13.03 -2.13 -26.16
N PHE A 225 -11.72 -2.36 -26.06
CA PHE A 225 -10.75 -1.40 -25.54
C PHE A 225 -9.85 -0.79 -26.63
N PHE A 226 -10.11 -1.01 -27.92
CA PHE A 226 -9.22 -0.57 -28.99
C PHE A 226 -9.15 0.95 -29.15
N ASP A 227 -10.23 1.66 -28.79
CA ASP A 227 -10.30 3.12 -28.82
C ASP A 227 -9.99 3.77 -27.46
N GLU A 228 -9.63 2.96 -26.46
CA GLU A 228 -9.28 3.41 -25.12
C GLU A 228 -7.78 3.71 -25.01
N ASN A 229 -7.40 4.58 -24.08
CA ASN A 229 -6.00 4.80 -23.73
C ASN A 229 -5.82 5.01 -22.22
N CYS A 230 -4.62 4.73 -21.72
CA CYS A 230 -4.30 4.83 -20.31
C CYS A 230 -3.64 6.16 -19.91
N ARG A 231 -3.67 7.20 -20.78
CA ARG A 231 -2.92 8.45 -20.56
C ARG A 231 -3.29 9.12 -19.24
N SER A 232 -4.57 9.17 -18.88
CA SER A 232 -5.03 9.76 -17.62
C SER A 232 -4.54 9.00 -16.37
N SER A 233 -4.41 7.67 -16.47
CA SER A 233 -3.85 6.85 -15.39
C SER A 233 -2.32 6.98 -15.31
N LEU A 234 -1.64 7.05 -16.46
CA LEU A 234 -0.18 7.22 -16.54
C LEU A 234 0.28 8.63 -16.16
N LEU A 235 -0.57 9.64 -16.31
CA LEU A 235 -0.26 11.03 -15.96
C LEU A 235 -0.89 11.46 -14.65
N ARG A 236 -1.24 10.50 -13.79
CA ARG A 236 -1.79 10.79 -12.47
C ARG A 236 -0.68 11.27 -11.53
N ASN A 237 -0.89 12.42 -10.88
CA ASN A 237 0.09 13.03 -9.97
C ASN A 237 -0.05 12.57 -8.51
N TRP A 238 -1.10 11.84 -8.15
CA TRP A 238 -1.30 11.31 -6.81
C TRP A 238 -1.20 9.79 -6.84
N HIS A 239 -0.80 9.23 -5.69
CA HIS A 239 -0.75 7.79 -5.46
C HIS A 239 0.21 7.12 -6.46
N ALA A 240 1.36 7.76 -6.71
CA ALA A 240 2.49 7.13 -7.37
C ALA A 240 3.16 6.13 -6.43
N HIS A 241 4.01 5.26 -6.96
CA HIS A 241 4.78 4.30 -6.20
C HIS A 241 6.20 4.21 -6.73
N ILE A 242 7.16 4.02 -5.83
CA ILE A 242 8.55 3.69 -6.15
C ILE A 242 8.86 2.34 -5.51
N ASP A 243 9.36 1.40 -6.31
CA ASP A 243 9.73 0.09 -5.78
C ASP A 243 11.17 0.02 -5.23
N ASN A 244 11.51 -1.11 -4.60
CA ASN A 244 12.83 -1.33 -4.03
C ASN A 244 13.98 -1.42 -5.05
N TYR A 245 13.66 -1.47 -6.35
CA TYR A 245 14.61 -1.42 -7.45
C TYR A 245 14.71 -0.02 -8.08
N GLY A 246 13.94 0.95 -7.56
CA GLY A 246 13.91 2.32 -8.05
C GLY A 246 12.96 2.52 -9.23
N ASN A 247 12.03 1.62 -9.54
CA ASN A 247 11.06 1.86 -10.61
C ASN A 247 9.99 2.86 -10.17
N TYR A 248 9.84 3.96 -10.90
CA TYR A 248 8.76 4.93 -10.69
C TYR A 248 7.50 4.53 -11.46
N MET A 249 6.41 4.30 -10.73
CA MET A 249 5.11 3.87 -11.25
C MET A 249 4.05 4.92 -10.88
N THR A 250 3.28 5.40 -11.85
CA THR A 250 2.24 6.40 -11.62
C THR A 250 0.88 5.78 -11.36
N GLY A 251 0.15 6.31 -10.38
CA GLY A 251 -1.15 5.80 -9.98
C GLY A 251 -1.10 4.31 -9.63
N TYR A 252 -2.08 3.57 -10.12
CA TYR A 252 -2.18 2.13 -9.88
C TYR A 252 -1.43 1.28 -10.93
N CYS A 253 -0.61 1.86 -11.81
CA CYS A 253 -0.02 1.14 -12.94
C CYS A 253 1.15 0.21 -12.56
N GLY A 254 0.94 -0.66 -11.56
CA GLY A 254 1.93 -1.62 -11.08
C GLY A 254 2.48 -2.49 -12.22
N GLY A 255 3.81 -2.56 -12.32
CA GLY A 255 4.53 -3.29 -13.36
C GLY A 255 4.86 -2.47 -14.62
N LEU A 256 4.48 -1.19 -14.69
CA LEU A 256 4.90 -0.26 -15.74
C LEU A 256 5.76 0.85 -15.14
N SER A 257 7.08 0.72 -15.29
CA SER A 257 8.04 1.73 -14.88
C SER A 257 8.15 2.84 -15.92
N LEU A 258 7.99 4.10 -15.50
CA LEU A 258 8.21 5.26 -16.37
C LEU A 258 9.68 5.69 -16.41
N CYS A 259 10.40 5.55 -15.30
CA CYS A 259 11.83 5.79 -15.21
C CYS A 259 12.43 5.16 -13.96
N ASP A 260 13.75 5.31 -13.84
CA ASP A 260 14.45 5.18 -12.57
C ASP A 260 14.16 6.40 -11.68
N ALA A 261 13.59 6.16 -10.50
CA ALA A 261 13.19 7.18 -9.53
C ALA A 261 14.37 8.00 -9.00
N ARG A 262 15.60 7.50 -9.10
CA ARG A 262 16.83 8.23 -8.71
C ARG A 262 17.17 9.35 -9.69
N ARG A 263 16.49 9.37 -10.84
CA ARG A 263 16.60 10.35 -11.94
C ARG A 263 15.22 10.88 -12.34
N LEU A 264 14.25 10.89 -11.41
CA LEU A 264 12.88 11.31 -11.70
C LEU A 264 12.79 12.80 -12.07
N ASP A 265 13.68 13.63 -11.52
CA ASP A 265 13.90 15.01 -11.96
C ASP A 265 14.15 15.12 -13.47
N GLU A 266 15.01 14.29 -14.02
CA GLU A 266 15.29 14.26 -15.46
C GLU A 266 14.05 13.89 -16.29
N LEU A 267 13.27 12.90 -15.85
CA LEU A 267 12.01 12.54 -16.53
C LEU A 267 11.01 13.70 -16.54
N LEU A 268 10.88 14.41 -15.42
CA LEU A 268 9.95 15.53 -15.29
C LEU A 268 10.36 16.72 -16.17
N GLU A 269 11.65 16.91 -16.41
CA GLU A 269 12.19 18.00 -17.24
C GLU A 269 12.20 17.65 -18.74
N GLU A 270 12.61 16.42 -19.09
CA GLU A 270 12.91 16.07 -20.47
C GLU A 270 11.77 15.36 -21.19
N GLY A 271 10.91 14.63 -20.47
CA GLY A 271 9.75 13.89 -21.00
C GLY A 271 10.10 12.57 -21.67
#